data_AF-A0A4Y9RSV8-F1
#
_entry.id   AF-A0A4Y9RSV8-F1
#
_cell.length_a   1.000
_cell.length_b   1.000
_cell.length_c   1.000
_cell.angle_alpha   90.00
_cell.angle_beta   90.00
_cell.angle_gamma   90.00
#
_symmetry.space_group_name_H-M   'P 1'
#
loop_
_entity.id
_entity.type
_entity.pdbx_description
1 polymer ?
#
loop_
_entity_poly.entity_id
_entity_poly.type
_entity_poly.pdbx_seq_one_letter_code
_entity_poly.pdbx_strand_id
1 'polypeptide(L)'
;MKRHILALLAFPIMLFAVSCRPAEVQGSPEVQVVEKFADPKGIWRDRPAGWGRAITDPPFAMEELAKRCIPRLLANCETFRGGYLSAPGRPRIYWQLQEGEADENAASAGFTLFVESNTSLVPIFWAVEANHYETPTVFWPGDGADPIIAIAGIMEGNGHYNADALFRWTNGPQTLVPIQTGNWIGAAPAPLPDDFWIKKGLAFSYNPSGLLKADTSLWRSEDGDCCPTGGRASLIFAVRDDALVLTDATYLPPETQD
;
A
#
# COMPACT_ATOMS: atom_id res chain seq x y z
N MET A 1 -31.41 -67.57 40.07
CA MET A 1 -30.58 -66.37 39.83
C MET A 1 -30.04 -66.43 38.39
N LYS A 2 -30.64 -65.67 37.46
CA LYS A 2 -30.25 -65.62 36.05
C LYS A 2 -29.20 -64.53 35.86
N ARG A 3 -28.01 -64.89 35.37
CA ARG A 3 -26.96 -63.94 34.95
C ARG A 3 -27.22 -63.51 33.51
N HIS A 4 -27.39 -62.22 33.27
CA HIS A 4 -27.38 -61.63 31.93
C HIS A 4 -25.94 -61.20 31.59
N ILE A 5 -25.45 -61.71 30.46
CA ILE A 5 -24.20 -61.30 29.83
C ILE A 5 -24.55 -60.15 28.88
N LEU A 6 -24.01 -58.95 29.13
CA LEU A 6 -24.09 -57.82 28.21
C LEU A 6 -22.99 -57.99 27.15
N ALA A 7 -23.39 -58.07 25.88
CA ALA A 7 -22.48 -58.02 24.75
C ALA A 7 -22.07 -56.56 24.47
N LEU A 8 -20.78 -56.26 24.58
CA LEU A 8 -20.20 -54.99 24.14
C LEU A 8 -20.03 -55.03 22.61
N LEU A 9 -20.82 -54.22 21.91
CA LEU A 9 -20.64 -53.89 20.50
C LEU A 9 -19.47 -52.90 20.36
N ALA A 10 -18.37 -53.36 19.78
CA ALA A 10 -17.26 -52.49 19.38
C ALA A 10 -17.66 -51.73 18.09
N PHE A 11 -17.83 -50.43 18.20
CA PHE A 11 -17.94 -49.53 17.04
C PHE A 11 -16.54 -49.22 16.50
N PRO A 12 -16.28 -49.35 15.19
CA PRO A 12 -15.03 -48.92 14.61
C PRO A 12 -14.99 -47.38 14.60
N ILE A 13 -14.02 -46.81 15.32
CA ILE A 13 -13.68 -45.39 15.21
C ILE A 13 -13.01 -45.19 13.85
N MET A 14 -13.76 -44.70 12.86
CA MET A 14 -13.16 -44.17 11.63
C MET A 14 -12.44 -42.87 11.98
N LEU A 15 -11.11 -42.92 12.07
CA LEU A 15 -10.29 -41.71 11.97
C LEU A 15 -10.41 -41.18 10.54
N PHE A 16 -11.20 -40.12 10.35
CA PHE A 16 -11.08 -39.28 9.16
C PHE A 16 -9.76 -38.52 9.26
N ALA A 17 -8.78 -38.92 8.44
CA ALA A 17 -7.61 -38.10 8.18
C ALA A 17 -8.11 -36.84 7.46
N VAL A 18 -8.26 -35.74 8.21
CA VAL A 18 -8.46 -34.41 7.64
C VAL A 18 -7.16 -34.07 6.92
N SER A 19 -7.15 -34.27 5.61
CA SER A 19 -6.10 -33.78 4.75
C SER A 19 -6.17 -32.26 4.74
N CYS A 20 -5.38 -31.61 5.60
CA CYS A 20 -5.06 -30.19 5.46
C CYS A 20 -4.23 -30.04 4.19
N ARG A 21 -4.90 -29.95 3.03
CA ARG A 21 -4.25 -29.38 1.85
C ARG A 21 -3.92 -27.92 2.18
N PRO A 22 -2.68 -27.46 1.94
CA PRO A 22 -2.40 -26.03 2.01
C PRO A 22 -3.37 -25.33 1.06
N ALA A 23 -3.97 -24.23 1.51
CA ALA A 23 -4.82 -23.41 0.68
C ALA A 23 -4.04 -23.09 -0.60
N GLU A 24 -4.62 -23.47 -1.74
CA GLU A 24 -4.11 -23.07 -3.04
C GLU A 24 -4.08 -21.55 -3.03
N VAL A 25 -2.90 -20.97 -3.22
CA VAL A 25 -2.72 -19.51 -3.33
C VAL A 25 -3.42 -19.11 -4.61
N GLN A 26 -4.73 -18.85 -4.51
CA GLN A 26 -5.50 -18.21 -5.56
C GLN A 26 -4.80 -16.86 -5.78
N GLY A 27 -4.20 -16.69 -6.96
CA GLY A 27 -3.54 -15.45 -7.33
C GLY A 27 -4.46 -14.27 -7.00
N SER A 28 -3.87 -13.18 -6.49
CA SER A 28 -4.62 -11.99 -6.10
C SER A 28 -5.66 -11.66 -7.17
N PRO A 29 -6.94 -11.46 -6.81
CA PRO A 29 -7.92 -10.99 -7.77
C PRO A 29 -7.37 -9.71 -8.40
N GLU A 30 -7.42 -9.63 -9.74
CA GLU A 30 -6.99 -8.45 -10.48
C GLU A 30 -7.77 -7.26 -9.93
N VAL A 31 -7.10 -6.40 -9.17
CA VAL A 31 -7.71 -5.18 -8.62
C VAL A 31 -7.96 -4.28 -9.82
N GLN A 32 -9.18 -4.31 -10.36
CA GLN A 32 -9.59 -3.53 -11.53
C GLN A 32 -9.74 -2.03 -11.28
N VAL A 33 -9.13 -1.51 -10.21
CA VAL A 33 -9.21 -0.09 -9.89
C VAL A 33 -8.19 0.63 -10.76
N VAL A 34 -8.67 1.30 -11.80
CA VAL A 34 -7.86 2.25 -12.58
C VAL A 34 -7.68 3.51 -11.74
N GLU A 35 -6.63 3.55 -10.93
CA GLU A 35 -6.23 4.77 -10.25
C GLU A 35 -5.45 5.64 -11.24
N LYS A 36 -5.89 6.89 -11.40
CA LYS A 36 -5.22 7.87 -12.27
C LYS A 36 -4.34 8.78 -11.44
N PHE A 37 -3.13 9.04 -11.93
CA PHE A 37 -2.22 10.02 -11.36
C PHE A 37 -1.87 11.09 -12.41
N ALA A 38 -1.55 12.30 -11.98
CA ALA A 38 -0.95 13.29 -12.86
C ALA A 38 0.56 13.09 -12.85
N ASP A 39 1.17 12.94 -14.03
CA ASP A 39 2.63 12.89 -14.16
C ASP A 39 3.25 14.27 -13.85
N PRO A 40 4.59 14.39 -13.76
CA PRO A 40 5.25 15.66 -13.43
C PRO A 40 4.97 16.80 -14.44
N LYS A 41 4.39 16.48 -15.62
CA LYS A 41 3.96 17.44 -16.65
C LYS A 41 2.46 17.76 -16.56
N GLY A 42 1.78 17.29 -15.52
CA GLY A 42 0.34 17.45 -15.32
C GLY A 42 -0.51 16.57 -16.23
N ILE A 43 0.08 15.59 -16.92
CA ILE A 43 -0.65 14.69 -17.81
C ILE A 43 -1.20 13.52 -16.99
N TRP A 44 -2.51 13.32 -17.06
CA TRP A 44 -3.17 12.19 -16.42
C TRP A 44 -2.77 10.86 -17.06
N ARG A 45 -2.28 9.93 -16.24
CA ARG A 45 -1.92 8.57 -16.61
C ARG A 45 -2.65 7.59 -15.70
N ASP A 46 -3.03 6.46 -16.27
CA ASP A 46 -3.42 5.31 -15.46
C ASP A 46 -2.16 4.82 -14.73
N ARG A 47 -2.26 4.45 -13.44
CA ARG A 47 -1.13 3.80 -12.75
C ARG A 47 -0.71 2.59 -13.58
N PRO A 48 0.59 2.47 -13.93
CA PRO A 48 1.06 1.41 -14.82
C PRO A 48 0.65 0.04 -14.28
N ALA A 49 0.31 -0.86 -15.20
CA ALA A 49 -0.10 -2.22 -14.90
C ALA A 49 1.00 -2.94 -14.11
N GLY A 50 0.77 -3.14 -12.81
CA GLY A 50 1.72 -3.68 -11.83
C GLY A 50 1.18 -3.62 -10.40
N TRP A 51 0.34 -2.61 -10.14
CA TRP A 51 -0.62 -2.67 -9.04
C TRP A 51 -1.55 -3.88 -9.22
N GLY A 52 -1.40 -4.88 -8.36
CA GLY A 52 -2.29 -6.04 -8.30
C GLY A 52 -2.12 -7.09 -9.41
N ARG A 53 -1.08 -7.01 -10.26
CA ARG A 53 -0.74 -8.11 -11.18
C ARG A 53 0.39 -8.96 -10.59
N ALA A 54 0.13 -10.25 -10.46
CA ALA A 54 1.13 -11.23 -10.05
C ALA A 54 2.29 -11.21 -11.05
N ILE A 55 3.50 -10.93 -10.57
CA ILE A 55 4.70 -11.22 -11.35
C ILE A 55 4.79 -12.74 -11.40
N THR A 56 4.67 -13.31 -12.59
CA THR A 56 4.68 -14.77 -12.83
C THR A 56 6.09 -15.37 -12.73
N ASP A 57 7.03 -14.66 -12.12
CA ASP A 57 8.38 -15.15 -11.89
C ASP A 57 8.35 -16.30 -10.87
N PRO A 58 9.33 -17.22 -10.94
CA PRO A 58 9.40 -18.32 -10.00
C PRO A 58 9.52 -17.83 -8.55
N PRO A 59 9.10 -18.66 -7.58
CA PRO A 59 9.37 -18.41 -6.18
C PRO A 59 10.85 -18.06 -5.94
N PHE A 60 11.10 -16.95 -5.23
CA PHE A 60 12.47 -16.51 -4.91
C PHE A 60 12.94 -17.09 -3.58
N ALA A 61 14.23 -17.37 -3.44
CA ALA A 61 14.75 -17.83 -2.15
C ALA A 61 14.84 -16.65 -1.17
N MET A 62 14.53 -16.89 0.10
CA MET A 62 14.58 -15.88 1.16
C MET A 62 15.93 -15.15 1.23
N GLU A 63 17.02 -15.86 0.97
CA GLU A 63 18.37 -15.33 1.00
C GLU A 63 18.66 -14.35 -0.15
N GLU A 64 17.80 -14.28 -1.17
CA GLU A 64 17.96 -13.37 -2.30
C GLU A 64 17.43 -11.96 -2.02
N LEU A 65 16.50 -11.82 -1.05
CA LEU A 65 15.83 -10.56 -0.71
C LEU A 65 16.82 -9.43 -0.36
N ALA A 66 17.98 -9.77 0.19
CA ALA A 66 19.03 -8.80 0.54
C ALA A 66 20.23 -8.80 -0.42
N LYS A 67 20.21 -9.60 -1.50
CA LYS A 67 21.36 -9.79 -2.40
C LYS A 67 21.16 -9.21 -3.79
N ARG A 68 19.93 -9.21 -4.28
CA ARG A 68 19.60 -8.73 -5.64
C ARG A 68 18.15 -8.30 -5.71
N CYS A 69 17.83 -7.47 -6.70
CA CYS A 69 16.45 -7.13 -6.99
C CYS A 69 15.67 -8.38 -7.38
N ILE A 70 14.60 -8.66 -6.64
CA ILE A 70 13.68 -9.75 -6.91
C ILE A 70 12.25 -9.23 -6.81
N PRO A 71 11.39 -9.48 -7.79
CA PRO A 71 11.80 -9.53 -9.19
C PRO A 71 12.52 -8.23 -9.56
N ARG A 72 13.30 -8.23 -10.64
CA ARG A 72 13.98 -7.02 -11.09
C ARG A 72 12.97 -6.10 -11.77
N LEU A 73 12.64 -4.99 -11.12
CA LEU A 73 11.66 -4.03 -11.64
C LEU A 73 12.28 -2.90 -12.48
N LEU A 74 13.55 -2.56 -12.22
CA LEU A 74 14.25 -1.45 -12.85
C LEU A 74 15.48 -1.93 -13.66
N ALA A 75 15.89 -1.15 -14.66
CA ALA A 75 17.19 -1.34 -15.30
C ALA A 75 18.31 -0.95 -14.33
N ASN A 76 19.45 -1.63 -14.40
CA ASN A 76 20.58 -1.44 -13.47
C ASN A 76 20.16 -1.50 -11.98
N CYS A 77 19.15 -2.32 -11.67
CA CYS A 77 18.54 -2.33 -10.36
C CYS A 77 19.50 -2.78 -9.26
N GLU A 78 19.51 -1.99 -8.19
CA GLU A 78 20.14 -2.30 -6.93
C GLU A 78 19.10 -2.36 -5.81
N THR A 79 19.35 -3.23 -4.83
CA THR A 79 18.57 -3.30 -3.60
C THR A 79 19.53 -3.16 -2.43
N PHE A 80 19.17 -2.30 -1.50
CA PHE A 80 19.94 -2.09 -0.27
C PHE A 80 19.03 -2.10 0.96
N ARG A 81 17.71 -2.25 0.76
CA ARG A 81 16.70 -2.25 1.82
C ARG A 81 15.69 -3.35 1.56
N GLY A 82 15.52 -4.21 2.54
CA GLY A 82 14.52 -5.26 2.55
C GLY A 82 14.28 -5.75 3.96
N GLY A 83 13.17 -6.43 4.18
CA GLY A 83 12.81 -6.91 5.50
C GLY A 83 11.49 -7.65 5.50
N TYR A 84 10.89 -7.73 6.67
CA TYR A 84 9.55 -8.28 6.83
C TYR A 84 8.75 -7.45 7.83
N LEU A 85 7.44 -7.48 7.65
CA LEU A 85 6.45 -6.96 8.56
C LEU A 85 5.79 -8.15 9.25
N SER A 86 5.42 -7.96 10.50
CA SER A 86 4.63 -8.93 11.28
C SER A 86 3.53 -8.21 12.02
N ALA A 87 2.36 -8.84 12.10
CA ALA A 87 1.23 -8.36 12.88
C ALA A 87 0.49 -9.57 13.50
N PRO A 88 -0.12 -9.43 14.69
CA PRO A 88 -0.79 -10.53 15.37
C PRO A 88 -1.85 -11.21 14.49
N GLY A 89 -1.74 -12.53 14.37
CA GLY A 89 -2.66 -13.35 13.59
C GLY A 89 -2.54 -13.20 12.07
N ARG A 90 -1.58 -12.44 11.55
CA ARG A 90 -1.39 -12.18 10.12
C ARG A 90 -0.20 -12.97 9.54
N PRO A 91 -0.24 -13.40 8.26
CA PRO A 91 0.92 -14.01 7.60
C PRO A 91 1.98 -12.95 7.31
N ARG A 92 3.26 -13.22 7.58
CA ARG A 92 4.37 -12.27 7.35
C ARG A 92 4.35 -11.70 5.93
N ILE A 93 4.60 -10.40 5.82
CA ILE A 93 4.81 -9.72 4.55
C ILE A 93 6.28 -9.38 4.44
N TYR A 94 6.95 -9.94 3.44
CA TYR A 94 8.32 -9.55 3.13
C TYR A 94 8.28 -8.37 2.17
N TRP A 95 9.30 -7.53 2.21
CA TRP A 95 9.38 -6.36 1.34
C TRP A 95 10.81 -6.08 0.90
N GLN A 96 10.92 -5.44 -0.25
CA GLN A 96 12.17 -4.95 -0.81
C GLN A 96 11.93 -3.58 -1.43
N LEU A 97 12.87 -2.65 -1.22
CA LEU A 97 12.97 -1.41 -1.98
C LEU A 97 14.09 -1.55 -3.00
N GLN A 98 13.81 -1.07 -4.20
CA GLN A 98 14.69 -1.15 -5.35
C GLN A 98 14.99 0.27 -5.84
N GLU A 99 16.22 0.51 -6.27
CA GLU A 99 16.62 1.72 -6.99
C GLU A 99 17.27 1.34 -8.31
N GLY A 100 17.16 2.21 -9.31
CA GLY A 100 17.68 1.95 -10.64
C GLY A 100 17.17 2.96 -11.66
N GLU A 101 17.25 2.60 -12.93
CA GLU A 101 16.76 3.41 -14.04
C GLU A 101 15.43 2.81 -14.53
N ALA A 102 14.38 3.62 -14.61
CA ALA A 102 13.22 3.22 -15.40
C ALA A 102 13.54 3.37 -16.90
N ASP A 103 12.99 2.47 -17.70
CA ASP A 103 13.19 2.40 -19.15
C ASP A 103 12.54 3.58 -19.90
N GLU A 104 11.39 4.06 -19.42
CA GLU A 104 10.60 5.10 -20.11
C GLU A 104 10.06 6.22 -19.21
N ASN A 105 10.21 6.11 -17.88
CA ASN A 105 9.72 7.12 -16.93
C ASN A 105 10.88 7.68 -16.09
N ALA A 106 10.70 8.86 -15.51
CA ALA A 106 11.73 9.48 -14.66
C ALA A 106 11.81 8.84 -13.25
N ALA A 107 11.03 7.78 -13.02
CA ALA A 107 11.05 7.04 -11.77
C ALA A 107 12.36 6.27 -11.61
N SER A 108 12.94 6.36 -10.42
CA SER A 108 14.21 5.71 -10.08
C SER A 108 14.10 4.75 -8.91
N ALA A 109 12.91 4.55 -8.36
CA ALA A 109 12.65 3.71 -7.21
C ALA A 109 11.42 2.82 -7.39
N GLY A 110 11.51 1.62 -6.80
CA GLY A 110 10.42 0.66 -6.76
C GLY A 110 10.32 -0.04 -5.42
N PHE A 111 9.19 -0.71 -5.18
CA PHE A 111 9.06 -1.66 -4.09
C PHE A 111 8.46 -2.96 -4.58
N THR A 112 8.70 -4.04 -3.84
CA THR A 112 7.97 -5.30 -3.97
C THR A 112 7.56 -5.80 -2.59
N LEU A 113 6.33 -6.29 -2.46
CA LEU A 113 5.81 -7.02 -1.32
C LEU A 113 5.64 -8.50 -1.67
N PHE A 114 5.93 -9.38 -0.72
CA PHE A 114 5.86 -10.82 -0.91
C PHE A 114 5.15 -11.51 0.24
N VAL A 115 4.62 -12.69 -0.06
CA VAL A 115 4.25 -13.70 0.94
C VAL A 115 5.18 -14.89 0.83
N GLU A 116 5.36 -15.60 1.94
CA GLU A 116 6.10 -16.85 1.95
C GLU A 116 5.18 -18.03 1.59
N SER A 117 5.63 -18.87 0.68
CA SER A 117 5.00 -20.12 0.26
C SER A 117 6.07 -21.19 0.09
N ASN A 118 5.97 -22.28 0.84
CA ASN A 118 6.91 -23.42 0.79
C ASN A 118 8.39 -23.01 0.79
N THR A 119 8.80 -22.16 1.74
CA THR A 119 10.18 -21.62 1.89
C THR A 119 10.63 -20.65 0.78
N SER A 120 9.71 -20.18 -0.04
CA SER A 120 10.01 -19.22 -1.10
C SER A 120 9.14 -17.98 -1.01
N LEU A 121 9.64 -16.88 -1.55
CA LEU A 121 8.94 -15.62 -1.66
C LEU A 121 8.16 -15.56 -2.97
N VAL A 122 6.86 -15.30 -2.85
CA VAL A 122 5.96 -15.06 -3.97
C VAL A 122 5.60 -13.58 -3.97
N PRO A 123 5.95 -12.80 -5.01
CA PRO A 123 5.59 -11.40 -5.10
C PRO A 123 4.07 -11.25 -5.21
N ILE A 124 3.48 -10.37 -4.40
CA ILE A 124 2.03 -10.12 -4.37
C ILE A 124 1.67 -8.69 -4.78
N PHE A 125 2.56 -7.72 -4.59
CA PHE A 125 2.39 -6.33 -5.01
C PHE A 125 3.75 -5.70 -5.32
N TRP A 126 3.77 -4.75 -6.24
CA TRP A 126 4.97 -3.98 -6.59
C TRP A 126 4.58 -2.67 -7.28
N ALA A 127 5.52 -1.73 -7.32
CA ALA A 127 5.33 -0.41 -7.90
C ALA A 127 6.69 0.18 -8.31
N VAL A 128 6.73 1.07 -9.32
CA VAL A 128 7.96 1.70 -9.90
C VAL A 128 7.73 3.15 -10.34
N GLU A 129 6.77 3.85 -9.76
CA GLU A 129 6.37 5.21 -10.14
C GLU A 129 7.06 6.32 -9.33
N ALA A 130 7.87 5.96 -8.34
CA ALA A 130 8.51 6.91 -7.44
C ALA A 130 9.97 7.17 -7.81
N ASN A 131 10.48 8.33 -7.38
CA ASN A 131 11.92 8.57 -7.30
C ASN A 131 12.48 8.11 -5.95
N HIS A 132 11.61 7.98 -4.96
CA HIS A 132 11.96 7.48 -3.64
C HIS A 132 10.79 6.76 -3.00
N TYR A 133 11.07 5.61 -2.37
CA TYR A 133 10.17 4.95 -1.44
C TYR A 133 10.82 4.85 -0.06
N GLU A 134 10.01 5.00 0.97
CA GLU A 134 10.41 4.74 2.35
C GLU A 134 10.13 3.30 2.78
N THR A 135 10.75 2.88 3.88
CA THR A 135 10.48 1.58 4.49
C THR A 135 9.00 1.47 4.87
N PRO A 136 8.34 0.33 4.56
CA PRO A 136 6.94 0.13 4.94
C PRO A 136 6.72 0.27 6.45
N THR A 137 5.64 0.94 6.82
CA THR A 137 5.18 1.10 8.20
C THR A 137 3.87 0.36 8.41
N VAL A 138 3.62 -0.07 9.65
CA VAL A 138 2.35 -0.71 10.04
C VAL A 138 1.71 0.11 11.14
N PHE A 139 0.42 0.41 10.98
CA PHE A 139 -0.39 1.07 12.01
C PHE A 139 -1.81 0.49 12.06
N TRP A 140 -2.54 0.81 13.13
CA TRP A 140 -3.91 0.36 13.35
C TRP A 140 -4.85 1.58 13.31
N PRO A 141 -5.82 1.64 12.39
CA PRO A 141 -6.72 2.80 12.27
C PRO A 141 -7.79 2.87 13.39
N GLY A 142 -7.80 1.91 14.32
CA GLY A 142 -8.71 1.86 15.46
C GLY A 142 -8.86 0.45 16.03
N ASP A 143 -9.62 0.33 17.12
CA ASP A 143 -9.84 -0.93 17.82
C ASP A 143 -10.60 -1.94 16.95
N GLY A 144 -10.06 -3.16 16.84
CA GLY A 144 -10.67 -4.26 16.09
C GLY A 144 -10.55 -4.16 14.57
N ALA A 145 -9.96 -3.08 14.03
CA ALA A 145 -9.71 -2.94 12.60
C ALA A 145 -8.50 -3.78 12.14
N ASP A 146 -8.49 -4.15 10.86
CA ASP A 146 -7.31 -4.72 10.22
C ASP A 146 -6.14 -3.72 10.25
N PRO A 147 -4.89 -4.16 10.49
CA PRO A 147 -3.73 -3.29 10.38
C PRO A 147 -3.57 -2.80 8.94
N ILE A 148 -3.01 -1.60 8.79
CA ILE A 148 -2.68 -1.01 7.51
C ILE A 148 -1.16 -1.01 7.35
N ILE A 149 -0.70 -1.44 6.18
CA ILE A 149 0.67 -1.25 5.71
C ILE A 149 0.68 0.01 4.84
N ALA A 150 1.56 0.96 5.13
CA ALA A 150 1.79 2.12 4.29
C ALA A 150 3.25 2.19 3.84
N ILE A 151 3.42 2.50 2.56
CA ILE A 151 4.72 2.71 1.92
C ILE A 151 4.68 4.13 1.37
N ALA A 152 5.37 5.05 2.03
CA ALA A 152 5.47 6.42 1.55
C ALA A 152 6.31 6.46 0.27
N GLY A 153 5.84 7.19 -0.73
CA GLY A 153 6.49 7.28 -2.03
C GLY A 153 6.41 8.70 -2.58
N ILE A 154 7.51 9.18 -3.14
CA ILE A 154 7.60 10.52 -3.74
C ILE A 154 7.90 10.36 -5.22
N MET A 155 7.02 10.87 -6.09
CA MET A 155 7.27 10.92 -7.53
C MET A 155 8.22 12.06 -7.90
N GLU A 156 8.77 12.02 -9.10
CA GLU A 156 9.55 13.12 -9.64
C GLU A 156 8.79 14.45 -9.68
N GLY A 157 9.49 15.55 -9.44
CA GLY A 157 8.97 16.91 -9.67
C GLY A 157 9.40 17.89 -8.58
N ASN A 158 8.83 19.09 -8.64
CA ASN A 158 9.08 20.17 -7.69
C ASN A 158 8.01 20.27 -6.58
N GLY A 159 7.38 19.14 -6.21
CA GLY A 159 6.42 19.08 -5.11
C GLY A 159 6.14 17.66 -4.63
N HIS A 160 5.15 17.52 -3.76
CA HIS A 160 4.80 16.27 -3.09
C HIS A 160 3.81 15.44 -3.93
N TYR A 161 4.21 15.07 -5.13
CA TYR A 161 3.45 14.10 -5.91
C TYR A 161 3.58 12.72 -5.26
N ASN A 162 2.43 12.11 -4.95
CA ASN A 162 2.37 10.92 -4.11
C ASN A 162 2.44 9.65 -4.94
N ALA A 163 3.45 8.83 -4.66
CA ALA A 163 3.52 7.44 -5.09
C ALA A 163 3.12 6.49 -3.94
N ASP A 164 2.52 7.02 -2.87
CA ASP A 164 2.15 6.25 -1.70
C ASP A 164 1.28 5.03 -2.02
N ALA A 165 1.61 3.92 -1.37
CA ALA A 165 0.84 2.69 -1.43
C ALA A 165 0.34 2.29 -0.04
N LEU A 166 -0.97 2.08 0.07
CA LEU A 166 -1.62 1.63 1.30
C LEU A 166 -2.31 0.29 1.08
N PHE A 167 -2.20 -0.59 2.07
CA PHE A 167 -2.82 -1.91 2.03
C PHE A 167 -3.47 -2.23 3.37
N ARG A 168 -4.73 -2.66 3.33
CA ARG A 168 -5.36 -3.33 4.45
C ARG A 168 -4.85 -4.76 4.52
N TRP A 169 -4.25 -5.13 5.64
CA TRP A 169 -3.65 -6.44 5.84
C TRP A 169 -4.65 -7.38 6.49
N THR A 170 -5.29 -8.20 5.67
CA THR A 170 -6.42 -9.05 6.08
C THR A 170 -5.98 -10.47 6.45
N ASN A 171 -6.87 -11.20 7.12
CA ASN A 171 -6.76 -12.64 7.39
C ASN A 171 -7.64 -13.46 6.45
N GLY A 172 -8.20 -12.79 5.43
CA GLY A 172 -9.04 -13.40 4.42
C GLY A 172 -8.21 -14.07 3.32
N PRO A 173 -8.88 -14.54 2.26
CA PRO A 173 -8.22 -15.18 1.12
C PRO A 173 -7.24 -14.25 0.41
N GLN A 174 -7.46 -12.94 0.48
CA GLN A 174 -6.56 -11.92 -0.04
C GLN A 174 -5.78 -11.28 1.10
N THR A 175 -4.51 -11.65 1.25
CA THR A 175 -3.66 -11.15 2.35
C THR A 175 -3.58 -9.63 2.41
N LEU A 176 -3.41 -8.96 1.26
CA LEU A 176 -3.36 -7.50 1.16
C LEU A 176 -4.44 -7.01 0.21
N VAL A 177 -5.32 -6.15 0.71
CA VAL A 177 -6.33 -5.43 -0.08
C VAL A 177 -5.84 -3.99 -0.25
N PRO A 178 -5.59 -3.52 -1.49
CA PRO A 178 -5.12 -2.15 -1.70
C PRO A 178 -6.17 -1.14 -1.24
N ILE A 179 -5.70 -0.07 -0.60
CA ILE A 179 -6.53 1.09 -0.24
C ILE A 179 -6.26 2.17 -1.27
N GLN A 180 -7.32 2.63 -1.93
CA GLN A 180 -7.27 3.74 -2.87
C GLN A 180 -6.89 5.01 -2.10
N THR A 181 -5.74 5.58 -2.43
CA THR A 181 -5.35 6.87 -1.85
C THR A 181 -6.11 8.00 -2.51
N GLY A 182 -6.55 7.82 -3.75
CA GLY A 182 -7.38 8.77 -4.48
C GLY A 182 -6.57 9.88 -5.11
N ASN A 183 -7.17 10.58 -6.05
CA ASN A 183 -6.57 11.76 -6.67
C ASN A 183 -7.07 13.03 -5.98
N TRP A 184 -6.14 13.75 -5.35
CA TRP A 184 -6.42 14.97 -4.60
C TRP A 184 -6.03 16.24 -5.34
N ILE A 185 -5.50 16.13 -6.58
CA ILE A 185 -5.19 17.30 -7.40
C ILE A 185 -6.49 17.84 -8.00
N GLY A 186 -6.72 19.14 -7.83
CA GLY A 186 -7.94 19.81 -8.28
C GLY A 186 -8.41 20.86 -7.29
N ALA A 187 -9.70 21.18 -7.35
CA ALA A 187 -10.35 22.04 -6.38
C ALA A 187 -10.21 21.44 -4.96
N ALA A 188 -9.93 22.29 -3.99
CA ALA A 188 -9.78 21.86 -2.61
C ALA A 188 -11.11 21.24 -2.11
N PRO A 189 -11.08 20.05 -1.49
CA PRO A 189 -12.29 19.43 -0.99
C PRO A 189 -12.83 20.17 0.23
N ALA A 190 -14.16 20.17 0.39
CA ALA A 190 -14.77 20.62 1.63
C ALA A 190 -14.16 19.86 2.83
N PRO A 191 -13.94 20.52 3.99
CA PRO A 191 -14.40 21.87 4.36
C PRO A 191 -13.47 23.03 3.95
N LEU A 192 -12.50 22.83 3.06
CA LEU A 192 -11.67 23.94 2.59
C LEU A 192 -12.45 24.91 1.69
N PRO A 193 -12.06 26.20 1.64
CA PRO A 193 -12.62 27.16 0.70
C PRO A 193 -12.52 26.70 -0.76
N ASP A 194 -13.54 27.00 -1.56
CA ASP A 194 -13.71 26.53 -2.94
C ASP A 194 -12.87 27.31 -3.96
N ASP A 195 -12.28 28.44 -3.56
CA ASP A 195 -11.36 29.25 -4.34
C ASP A 195 -9.91 28.72 -4.29
N PHE A 196 -9.63 27.69 -3.49
CA PHE A 196 -8.33 27.05 -3.41
C PHE A 196 -8.20 25.77 -4.22
N TRP A 197 -6.97 25.50 -4.63
CA TRP A 197 -6.58 24.36 -5.44
C TRP A 197 -5.42 23.61 -4.80
N ILE A 198 -5.43 22.29 -4.94
CA ILE A 198 -4.31 21.40 -4.66
C ILE A 198 -3.66 21.07 -6.00
N LYS A 199 -2.41 21.51 -6.21
CA LYS A 199 -1.70 21.26 -7.49
C LYS A 199 -0.64 20.17 -7.41
N LYS A 200 -0.06 19.90 -6.24
CA LYS A 200 1.12 19.03 -6.09
C LYS A 200 0.96 17.93 -5.05
N GLY A 201 -0.15 17.20 -5.09
CA GLY A 201 -0.41 16.06 -4.20
C GLY A 201 -0.48 16.40 -2.70
N LEU A 202 -0.38 15.38 -1.84
CA LEU A 202 -0.53 15.48 -0.39
C LEU A 202 0.65 14.84 0.36
N ALA A 203 1.38 15.56 1.20
CA ALA A 203 2.41 14.94 2.04
C ALA A 203 1.77 14.11 3.16
N PHE A 204 1.57 12.80 2.93
CA PHE A 204 1.02 11.89 3.95
C PHE A 204 2.03 11.62 5.07
N SER A 205 1.51 11.47 6.29
CA SER A 205 2.26 11.06 7.48
C SER A 205 1.60 9.82 8.06
N TYR A 206 2.32 8.70 8.00
CA TYR A 206 1.89 7.43 8.58
C TYR A 206 2.50 7.27 9.97
N ASN A 207 1.73 7.60 11.00
CA ASN A 207 2.16 7.44 12.39
C ASN A 207 1.67 6.11 12.99
N PRO A 208 2.43 5.51 13.92
CA PRO A 208 1.98 4.32 14.65
C PRO A 208 0.71 4.54 15.48
N SER A 209 0.33 5.79 15.79
CA SER A 209 -0.92 6.10 16.50
C SER A 209 -2.18 5.88 15.67
N GLY A 210 -2.06 5.57 14.38
CA GLY A 210 -3.19 5.23 13.52
C GLY A 210 -3.90 6.42 12.88
N LEU A 211 -3.47 7.64 13.18
CA LEU A 211 -4.04 8.84 12.58
C LEU A 211 -3.47 9.02 11.17
N LEU A 212 -4.32 8.86 10.16
CA LEU A 212 -3.98 9.15 8.77
C LEU A 212 -4.09 10.64 8.51
N LYS A 213 -2.95 11.31 8.46
CA LYS A 213 -2.85 12.74 8.21
C LYS A 213 -2.09 12.99 6.91
N ALA A 214 -2.48 14.04 6.18
CA ALA A 214 -1.64 14.61 5.14
C ALA A 214 -1.62 16.13 5.21
N ASP A 215 -0.54 16.74 4.76
CA ASP A 215 -0.44 18.19 4.62
C ASP A 215 -0.29 18.57 3.14
N THR A 216 -0.86 19.69 2.73
CA THR A 216 -0.71 20.19 1.36
C THR A 216 -0.66 21.71 1.34
N SER A 217 -0.04 22.26 0.30
CA SER A 217 -0.10 23.69 0.02
C SER A 217 -1.37 24.01 -0.78
N LEU A 218 -1.86 25.25 -0.66
CA LEU A 218 -3.05 25.70 -1.37
C LEU A 218 -2.67 26.78 -2.38
N TRP A 219 -3.15 26.60 -3.60
CA TRP A 219 -2.99 27.55 -4.71
C TRP A 219 -4.27 28.35 -4.89
N ARG A 220 -4.11 29.64 -5.19
CA ARG A 220 -5.17 30.48 -5.72
C ARG A 220 -5.26 30.34 -7.24
N SER A 221 -6.32 30.87 -7.81
CA SER A 221 -6.55 30.85 -9.26
C SER A 221 -5.43 31.51 -10.07
N GLU A 222 -4.82 32.55 -9.51
CA GLU A 222 -3.75 33.36 -10.10
C GLU A 222 -2.35 32.76 -9.89
N ASP A 223 -2.21 31.74 -9.04
CA ASP A 223 -0.92 31.17 -8.72
C ASP A 223 -0.39 30.30 -9.88
N GLY A 224 0.86 30.57 -10.25
CA GLY A 224 1.63 29.65 -11.09
C GLY A 224 1.92 28.33 -10.37
N ASP A 225 2.25 27.29 -11.13
CA ASP A 225 2.43 25.94 -10.58
C ASP A 225 3.58 25.86 -9.55
N CYS A 226 4.58 26.74 -9.62
CA CYS A 226 5.69 26.71 -8.68
C CYS A 226 5.33 27.12 -7.25
N CYS A 227 4.35 28.01 -7.08
CA CYS A 227 4.40 28.99 -5.98
C CYS A 227 3.01 29.20 -5.36
N PRO A 228 2.63 28.39 -4.36
CA PRO A 228 1.34 28.53 -3.68
C PRO A 228 1.29 29.78 -2.79
N THR A 229 0.25 30.59 -2.90
CA THR A 229 -0.01 31.78 -2.06
C THR A 229 -1.27 31.65 -1.21
N GLY A 230 -2.06 30.59 -1.39
CA GLY A 230 -3.30 30.34 -0.64
C GLY A 230 -3.10 29.91 0.81
N GLY A 231 -1.89 29.51 1.19
CA GLY A 231 -1.56 28.97 2.52
C GLY A 231 -1.38 27.45 2.46
N ARG A 232 -1.80 26.75 3.51
CA ARG A 232 -1.68 25.29 3.65
C ARG A 232 -2.97 24.69 4.20
N ALA A 233 -3.12 23.38 4.02
CA ALA A 233 -4.15 22.60 4.69
C ALA A 233 -3.53 21.39 5.38
N SER A 234 -4.10 21.05 6.54
CA SER A 234 -3.86 19.79 7.24
C SER A 234 -5.11 18.94 7.15
N LEU A 235 -4.98 17.74 6.62
CA LEU A 235 -6.09 16.86 6.23
C LEU A 235 -6.05 15.59 7.07
N ILE A 236 -7.21 15.14 7.56
CA ILE A 236 -7.35 13.88 8.30
C ILE A 236 -8.27 12.95 7.54
N PHE A 237 -7.81 11.71 7.36
CA PHE A 237 -8.51 10.69 6.60
C PHE A 237 -8.95 9.53 7.50
N ALA A 238 -10.01 8.86 7.05
CA ALA A 238 -10.38 7.52 7.48
C ALA A 238 -10.35 6.57 6.28
N VAL A 239 -10.16 5.28 6.53
CA VAL A 239 -10.35 4.25 5.51
C VAL A 239 -11.81 3.78 5.54
N ARG A 240 -12.49 3.83 4.40
CA ARG A 240 -13.85 3.28 4.22
C ARG A 240 -13.91 2.52 2.89
N ASP A 241 -14.40 1.29 2.92
CA ASP A 241 -14.60 0.45 1.73
C ASP A 241 -13.39 0.42 0.78
N ASP A 242 -12.19 0.33 1.36
CA ASP A 242 -10.90 0.33 0.66
C ASP A 242 -10.51 1.64 -0.04
N ALA A 243 -11.00 2.78 0.44
CA ALA A 243 -10.57 4.11 0.00
C ALA A 243 -10.29 5.06 1.17
N LEU A 244 -9.39 6.02 0.94
CA LEU A 244 -9.23 7.17 1.83
C LEU A 244 -10.40 8.14 1.66
N VAL A 245 -11.05 8.46 2.77
CA VAL A 245 -12.13 9.43 2.85
C VAL A 245 -11.68 10.56 3.75
N LEU A 246 -11.70 11.78 3.21
CA LEU A 246 -11.43 12.98 4.00
C LEU A 246 -12.52 13.12 5.08
N THR A 247 -12.08 13.25 6.33
CA THR A 247 -12.97 13.37 7.49
C THR A 247 -12.87 14.72 8.17
N ASP A 248 -11.71 15.36 8.10
CA ASP A 248 -11.49 16.70 8.63
C ASP A 248 -10.43 17.43 7.80
N ALA A 249 -10.56 18.75 7.71
CA ALA A 249 -9.52 19.60 7.12
C ALA A 249 -9.40 20.89 7.93
N THR A 250 -8.16 21.24 8.27
CA THR A 250 -7.79 22.49 8.92
C THR A 250 -7.08 23.38 7.92
N TYR A 251 -7.66 24.54 7.62
CA TYR A 251 -7.00 25.58 6.84
C TYR A 251 -5.99 26.35 7.69
N LEU A 252 -4.79 26.55 7.15
CA LEU A 252 -3.71 27.32 7.73
C LEU A 252 -3.40 28.50 6.78
N PRO A 253 -3.77 29.74 7.14
CA PRO A 253 -3.52 30.90 6.28
C PRO A 253 -2.01 31.14 6.10
N PRO A 254 -1.60 31.85 5.04
CA PRO A 254 -0.21 32.26 4.86
C PRO A 254 0.30 33.01 6.09
N GLU A 255 1.53 32.74 6.51
CA GLU A 255 2.18 33.54 7.55
C GLU A 255 2.29 34.99 7.06
N THR A 256 1.71 35.93 7.80
CA THR A 256 1.94 37.35 7.56
C THR A 256 3.37 37.65 7.97
N GLN A 257 4.21 38.03 7.01
CA GLN A 257 5.49 38.65 7.33
C GLN A 257 5.18 40.06 7.87
N ASP A 258 5.21 40.19 9.20
CA ASP A 258 5.25 41.49 9.88
C ASP A 258 6.60 42.18 9.69
#